data_AF-A0A454JHC8-F1
#
_entry.id   AF-A0A454JHC8-F1
#
_cell.length_a   1.000
_cell.length_b   1.000
_cell.length_c   1.000
_cell.angle_alpha   90.00
_cell.angle_beta   90.00
_cell.angle_gamma   90.00
#
_symmetry.space_group_name_H-M   'P 1'
#
loop_
_entity.id
_entity.type
_entity.pdbx_description
1 polymer ?
#
loop_
_entity_poly.entity_id
_entity_poly.type
_entity_poly.pdbx_seq_one_letter_code
_entity_poly.pdbx_strand_id
1 'polypeptide(L)'
;MRGLPVLLLWFAGLSCAAPVRAAVVSISVADSAGPACELLAVALTQHTQSHSVWDALGGWGPGAAHLTANRADFYLFRPSSGQLRKLLSLDAPARWRQSDRYQMRPRILPDGSLLFSLHGCPPQQENCTEQQYYQLSADGAYQQISAWPAASAQESANLRQCTSLQSYQGGKTLINIGPSGGPWRPVLQLEGSVLRPFAAPVP
;
A
#
# COMPACT_ATOMS: atom_id res chain seq x y z
N MET A 1 35.23 56.09 43.43
CA MET A 1 33.78 56.33 43.64
C MET A 1 33.07 56.18 42.32
N ARG A 2 32.00 55.37 42.28
CA ARG A 2 30.97 55.23 41.21
C ARG A 2 31.48 54.59 39.91
N GLY A 3 31.04 53.43 39.42
CA GLY A 3 29.84 52.63 39.71
C GLY A 3 28.87 52.66 38.51
N LEU A 4 28.51 51.47 38.00
CA LEU A 4 27.44 51.10 37.03
C LEU A 4 27.76 51.10 35.51
N PRO A 5 27.10 50.26 34.70
CA PRO A 5 26.76 48.84 34.93
C PRO A 5 27.02 47.94 33.69
N VAL A 6 27.47 46.71 33.92
CA VAL A 6 27.50 45.65 32.91
C VAL A 6 26.09 45.09 32.74
N LEU A 7 25.45 45.42 31.61
CA LEU A 7 24.21 44.82 31.16
C LEU A 7 24.50 43.39 30.67
N LEU A 8 24.34 42.41 31.56
CA LEU A 8 24.26 40.99 31.22
C LEU A 8 22.93 40.74 30.49
N LEU A 9 22.98 40.79 29.17
CA LEU A 9 21.93 40.28 28.30
C LEU A 9 21.89 38.75 28.43
N TRP A 10 20.92 38.27 29.18
CA TRP A 10 20.47 36.89 29.19
C TRP A 10 20.02 36.49 27.77
N PHE A 11 20.87 35.77 27.04
CA PHE A 11 20.41 34.97 25.91
C PHE A 11 19.71 33.73 26.49
N ALA A 12 18.44 33.91 26.86
CA ALA A 12 17.53 32.80 27.07
C ALA A 12 17.44 32.02 25.76
N GLY A 13 18.00 30.82 25.77
CA GLY A 13 17.92 29.86 24.68
C GLY A 13 16.47 29.49 24.43
N LEU A 14 15.84 30.18 23.49
CA LEU A 14 14.70 29.66 22.76
C LEU A 14 15.24 28.68 21.72
N SER A 15 15.57 27.46 22.18
CA SER A 15 15.54 26.31 21.30
C SER A 15 14.10 26.13 20.85
N CYS A 16 13.71 26.84 19.79
CA CYS A 16 12.59 26.46 18.96
C CYS A 16 12.96 25.15 18.25
N ALA A 17 13.03 24.07 19.01
CA ALA A 17 12.87 22.74 18.45
C ALA A 17 11.44 22.71 17.91
N ALA A 18 11.31 23.00 16.62
CA ALA A 18 10.07 22.74 15.91
C ALA A 18 9.65 21.30 16.25
N PRO A 19 8.39 21.05 16.64
CA PRO A 19 7.98 19.70 16.95
C PRO A 19 8.23 18.86 15.68
N VAL A 20 9.15 17.91 15.78
CA VAL A 20 9.38 16.88 14.77
C VAL A 20 8.09 16.09 14.72
N ARG A 21 7.15 16.52 13.86
CA ARG A 21 5.94 15.77 13.57
C ARG A 21 6.39 14.48 12.90
N ALA A 22 6.47 13.39 13.67
CA ALA A 22 6.73 12.08 13.09
C ALA A 22 5.53 11.74 12.19
N ALA A 23 5.76 11.73 10.88
CA ALA A 23 4.76 11.25 9.94
C ALA A 23 4.55 9.75 10.20
N VAL A 24 3.37 9.40 10.70
CA VAL A 24 2.94 8.00 10.79
C VAL A 24 2.55 7.56 9.39
N VAL A 25 3.27 6.58 8.87
CA VAL A 25 2.97 5.97 7.58
C VAL A 25 2.28 4.64 7.83
N SER A 26 1.04 4.51 7.33
CA SER A 26 0.33 3.23 7.28
C SER A 26 0.35 2.68 5.85
N ILE A 27 0.50 1.36 5.69
CA ILE A 27 0.58 0.71 4.38
C ILE A 27 -0.43 -0.44 4.32
N SER A 28 -1.24 -0.43 3.27
CA SER A 28 -2.11 -1.56 2.90
C SER A 28 -1.54 -2.28 1.69
N VAL A 29 -1.65 -3.61 1.67
CA VAL A 29 -1.12 -4.48 0.61
C VAL A 29 -2.27 -5.24 -0.03
N ALA A 30 -2.26 -5.32 -1.35
CA ALA A 30 -3.08 -6.25 -2.12
C ALA A 30 -2.23 -6.90 -3.21
N ASP A 31 -2.54 -8.15 -3.55
CA ASP A 31 -1.73 -8.95 -4.47
C ASP A 31 -2.56 -9.92 -5.30
N SER A 32 -1.98 -10.36 -6.42
CA SER A 32 -2.54 -11.38 -7.30
C SER A 32 -1.43 -12.10 -8.05
N ALA A 33 -1.42 -13.43 -7.98
CA ALA A 33 -0.55 -14.26 -8.80
C ALA A 33 -1.13 -14.45 -10.21
N GLY A 34 -0.23 -14.49 -11.19
CA GLY A 34 -0.54 -14.75 -12.58
C GLY A 34 -0.54 -16.24 -12.95
N PRO A 35 -0.81 -16.56 -14.23
CA PRO A 35 -0.75 -17.92 -14.74
C PRO A 35 0.55 -18.63 -14.34
N ALA A 36 0.43 -19.89 -13.91
CA ALA A 36 1.56 -20.76 -13.56
C ALA A 36 2.60 -20.15 -12.58
N CYS A 37 2.21 -19.16 -11.76
CA CYS A 37 3.11 -18.46 -10.84
C CYS A 37 4.28 -17.73 -11.52
N GLU A 38 4.15 -17.39 -12.80
CA GLU A 38 5.23 -16.70 -13.54
C GLU A 38 5.39 -15.23 -13.13
N LEU A 39 4.31 -14.64 -12.62
CA LEU A 39 4.19 -13.23 -12.31
C LEU A 39 3.39 -13.04 -11.01
N LEU A 40 3.71 -11.99 -10.27
CA LEU A 40 2.96 -11.55 -9.08
C LEU A 40 2.82 -10.03 -9.12
N ALA A 41 1.60 -9.55 -9.01
CA ALA A 41 1.27 -8.14 -8.96
C ALA A 41 1.05 -7.75 -7.51
N VAL A 42 1.65 -6.64 -7.09
CA VAL A 42 1.50 -6.10 -5.73
C VAL A 42 1.14 -4.64 -5.82
N ALA A 43 0.06 -4.26 -5.15
CA ALA A 43 -0.39 -2.90 -4.99
C ALA A 43 -0.17 -2.48 -3.53
N LEU A 44 0.60 -1.40 -3.33
CA LEU A 44 0.85 -0.82 -2.02
C LEU A 44 0.13 0.53 -1.93
N THR A 45 -0.79 0.65 -0.98
CA THR A 45 -1.37 1.96 -0.64
C THR A 45 -0.61 2.55 0.53
N GLN A 46 0.03 3.70 0.33
CA GLN A 46 0.67 4.45 1.39
C GLN A 46 -0.26 5.57 1.89
N HIS A 47 -0.46 5.62 3.20
CA HIS A 47 -1.23 6.63 3.91
C HIS A 47 -0.28 7.42 4.81
N THR A 48 -0.29 8.75 4.69
CA THR A 48 0.49 9.65 5.54
C THR A 48 -0.44 10.37 6.51
N GLN A 49 -0.37 10.02 7.81
CA GLN A 49 -1.04 10.77 8.87
C GLN A 49 0.00 11.36 9.84
N SER A 50 -0.31 12.52 10.42
CA SER A 50 0.40 13.02 11.59
C SER A 50 -0.46 12.82 12.84
N HIS A 51 -0.38 11.64 13.46
CA HIS A 51 -0.97 11.21 14.77
C HIS A 51 -2.53 11.33 14.88
N SER A 52 -3.32 10.50 15.55
CA SER A 52 -3.21 9.29 16.39
C SER A 52 -4.39 8.38 15.99
N VAL A 53 -4.21 7.04 15.97
CA VAL A 53 -5.32 6.09 15.80
C VAL A 53 -5.28 5.08 16.95
N TRP A 54 -6.25 5.22 17.85
CA TRP A 54 -6.89 4.21 18.71
C TRP A 54 -6.04 3.42 19.72
N ASP A 55 -6.31 3.66 21.01
CA ASP A 55 -6.11 2.69 22.10
C ASP A 55 -7.16 1.57 21.94
N ALA A 56 -6.76 0.32 22.18
CA ALA A 56 -7.52 -0.89 21.91
C ALA A 56 -8.80 -1.06 22.77
N LEU A 57 -9.17 -0.07 23.60
CA LEU A 57 -10.21 -0.20 24.63
C LEU A 57 -11.20 0.98 24.74
N GLY A 58 -11.54 1.64 23.62
CA GLY A 58 -12.80 2.38 23.52
C GLY A 58 -12.77 3.82 24.05
N GLY A 59 -12.53 4.75 23.13
CA GLY A 59 -12.88 6.16 23.32
C GLY A 59 -12.64 6.95 22.04
N TRP A 60 -13.66 7.65 21.57
CA TRP A 60 -13.53 8.65 20.51
C TRP A 60 -13.16 9.99 21.13
N GLY A 61 -12.06 10.59 20.68
CA GLY A 61 -11.78 12.01 20.84
C GLY A 61 -12.02 12.75 19.53
N PRO A 62 -12.40 14.05 19.54
CA PRO A 62 -12.49 14.84 18.32
C PRO A 62 -11.07 15.14 17.82
N GLY A 63 -10.56 14.38 16.85
CA GLY A 63 -9.26 14.68 16.26
C GLY A 63 -8.71 13.62 15.33
N ALA A 64 -8.88 13.84 14.02
CA ALA A 64 -7.79 14.00 13.05
C ALA A 64 -8.38 13.97 11.63
N ALA A 65 -8.52 15.13 11.00
CA ALA A 65 -8.67 15.21 9.55
C ALA A 65 -7.28 15.37 8.93
N HIS A 66 -7.13 14.80 7.74
CA HIS A 66 -6.06 15.00 6.75
C HIS A 66 -5.00 13.89 6.68
N LEU A 67 -5.23 12.95 5.75
CA LEU A 67 -4.13 12.31 5.03
C LEU A 67 -3.45 13.35 4.14
N THR A 68 -2.12 13.46 4.22
CA THR A 68 -1.37 14.46 3.43
C THR A 68 -1.25 14.03 1.97
N ALA A 69 -1.05 12.73 1.74
CA ALA A 69 -1.10 12.10 0.43
C ALA A 69 -1.45 10.60 0.55
N ASN A 70 -2.27 10.12 -0.38
CA ASN A 70 -2.53 8.71 -0.61
C ASN A 70 -1.91 8.35 -1.96
N ARG A 71 -0.95 7.41 -1.97
CA ARG A 71 -0.30 6.95 -3.19
C ARG A 71 -0.46 5.45 -3.31
N ALA A 72 -0.85 5.01 -4.50
CA ALA A 72 -0.91 3.62 -4.90
C ALA A 72 0.29 3.30 -5.78
N ASP A 73 1.15 2.41 -5.32
CA ASP A 73 2.28 1.91 -6.11
C ASP A 73 2.00 0.49 -6.59
N PHE A 74 2.17 0.27 -7.89
CA PHE A 74 1.99 -1.03 -8.53
C PHE A 74 3.34 -1.63 -8.90
N TYR A 75 3.54 -2.87 -8.49
CA TYR A 75 4.75 -3.64 -8.77
C TYR A 75 4.39 -4.92 -9.50
N LEU A 76 5.29 -5.35 -10.38
CA LEU A 76 5.29 -6.66 -11.00
C LEU A 76 6.56 -7.39 -10.58
N PHE A 77 6.40 -8.56 -10.01
CA PHE A 77 7.46 -9.46 -9.64
C PHE A 77 7.45 -10.70 -10.52
N ARG A 78 8.62 -11.13 -10.98
CA ARG A 78 8.82 -12.40 -11.69
C ARG A 78 9.59 -13.38 -10.79
N PRO A 79 8.95 -14.41 -10.22
CA PRO A 79 9.61 -15.34 -9.31
C PRO A 79 10.80 -16.08 -9.95
N SER A 80 10.70 -16.46 -11.22
CA SER A 80 11.76 -17.19 -11.93
C SER A 80 13.07 -16.41 -12.05
N SER A 81 13.01 -15.08 -12.16
CA SER A 81 14.20 -14.22 -12.28
C SER A 81 14.51 -13.42 -11.03
N GLY A 82 13.64 -13.45 -10.01
CA GLY A 82 13.75 -12.59 -8.82
C GLY A 82 13.57 -11.09 -9.13
N GLN A 83 13.11 -10.74 -10.34
CA GLN A 83 13.02 -9.35 -10.76
C GLN A 83 11.74 -8.69 -10.22
N LEU A 84 11.90 -7.67 -9.37
CA LEU A 84 10.84 -6.78 -8.92
C LEU A 84 10.92 -5.46 -9.69
N ARG A 85 9.85 -5.09 -10.39
CA ARG A 85 9.77 -3.84 -11.16
C ARG A 85 8.55 -3.04 -10.75
N LYS A 86 8.75 -1.77 -10.44
CA LYS A 86 7.65 -0.81 -10.27
C LYS A 86 7.09 -0.43 -11.65
N LEU A 87 5.78 -0.57 -11.83
CA LEU A 87 5.11 -0.25 -13.09
C LEU A 87 4.53 1.16 -13.10
N LEU A 88 3.88 1.55 -12.00
CA LEU A 88 3.10 2.78 -11.94
C LEU A 88 3.00 3.30 -10.50
N SER A 89 2.83 4.60 -10.39
CA SER A 89 2.38 5.28 -9.19
C SER A 89 1.19 6.16 -9.50
N LEU A 90 0.14 6.01 -8.72
CA LEU A 90 -1.05 6.84 -8.80
C LEU A 90 -1.23 7.60 -7.51
N ASP A 91 -1.32 8.91 -7.61
CA ASP A 91 -1.82 9.73 -6.50
C ASP A 91 -3.34 9.58 -6.46
N ALA A 92 -3.86 9.19 -5.31
CA ALA A 92 -5.30 9.13 -5.12
C ALA A 92 -5.87 10.57 -5.18
N PRO A 93 -6.99 10.78 -5.90
CA PRO A 93 -7.76 12.01 -5.86
C PRO A 93 -7.97 12.51 -4.42
N ALA A 94 -8.00 13.83 -4.24
CA ALA A 94 -8.11 14.46 -2.92
C ALA A 94 -9.32 13.95 -2.11
N ARG A 95 -10.44 13.64 -2.78
CA ARG A 95 -11.66 13.08 -2.14
C ARG A 95 -11.48 11.68 -1.56
N TRP A 96 -10.46 10.94 -1.97
CA TRP A 96 -10.14 9.59 -1.47
C TRP A 96 -9.12 9.62 -0.32
N ARG A 97 -8.71 10.81 0.13
CA ARG A 97 -7.77 11.03 1.24
C ARG A 97 -8.45 10.98 2.63
N GLN A 98 -9.65 10.42 2.73
CA GLN A 98 -10.30 10.10 4.01
C GLN A 98 -10.12 8.58 4.26
N SER A 99 -9.44 8.24 5.36
CA SER A 99 -8.45 7.17 5.51
C SER A 99 -8.93 5.73 5.58
N ASP A 100 -10.23 5.46 5.56
CA ASP A 100 -10.71 4.22 6.18
C ASP A 100 -11.17 3.18 5.15
N ARG A 101 -11.14 3.50 3.85
CA ARG A 101 -11.93 2.76 2.86
C ARG A 101 -11.30 2.55 1.49
N TYR A 102 -10.03 2.92 1.30
CA TYR A 102 -9.36 2.68 0.02
C TYR A 102 -8.85 1.24 -0.08
N GLN A 103 -9.46 0.45 -0.96
CA GLN A 103 -8.98 -0.89 -1.30
C GLN A 103 -8.57 -0.93 -2.76
N MET A 104 -7.42 -1.54 -3.01
CA MET A 104 -6.99 -1.95 -4.34
C MET A 104 -7.15 -3.45 -4.46
N ARG A 105 -7.62 -3.91 -5.61
CA ARG A 105 -7.67 -5.34 -5.91
C ARG A 105 -6.98 -5.57 -7.24
N PRO A 106 -5.69 -5.91 -7.25
CA PRO A 106 -5.03 -6.30 -8.48
C PRO A 106 -5.55 -7.67 -8.95
N ARG A 107 -5.52 -7.91 -10.25
CA ARG A 107 -5.77 -9.20 -10.90
C ARG A 107 -4.92 -9.28 -12.14
N ILE A 108 -4.13 -10.34 -12.28
CA ILE A 108 -3.33 -10.58 -13.48
C ILE A 108 -4.18 -11.34 -14.51
N LEU A 109 -4.26 -10.80 -15.72
CA LEU A 109 -4.88 -11.48 -16.86
C LEU A 109 -3.90 -12.45 -17.54
N PRO A 110 -4.39 -13.43 -18.32
CA PRO A 110 -3.52 -14.40 -19.01
C PRO A 110 -2.46 -13.79 -19.93
N ASP A 111 -2.70 -12.60 -20.47
CA ASP A 111 -1.76 -11.85 -21.31
C ASP A 111 -0.70 -11.07 -20.50
N GLY A 112 -0.72 -11.17 -19.17
CA GLY A 112 0.18 -10.47 -18.26
C GLY A 112 -0.23 -9.02 -17.96
N SER A 113 -1.34 -8.53 -18.52
CA SER A 113 -1.89 -7.23 -18.14
C SER A 113 -2.50 -7.28 -16.74
N LEU A 114 -2.52 -6.13 -16.07
CA LEU A 114 -3.01 -6.00 -14.70
C LEU A 114 -4.33 -5.25 -14.69
N LEU A 115 -5.38 -5.88 -14.20
CA LEU A 115 -6.60 -5.17 -13.82
C LEU A 115 -6.47 -4.73 -12.38
N PHE A 116 -6.96 -3.53 -12.08
CA PHE A 116 -7.13 -3.12 -10.70
C PHE A 116 -8.39 -2.29 -10.53
N SER A 117 -9.09 -2.53 -9.43
CA SER A 117 -10.20 -1.69 -9.01
C SER A 117 -9.76 -0.78 -7.90
N LEU A 118 -10.23 0.46 -7.96
CA LEU A 118 -10.11 1.42 -6.88
C LEU A 118 -11.48 1.56 -6.25
N HIS A 119 -11.55 1.27 -4.96
CA HIS A 119 -12.76 1.40 -4.15
C HIS A 119 -12.54 2.52 -3.16
N GLY A 120 -13.45 3.49 -3.09
CA GLY A 120 -13.40 4.54 -2.09
C GLY A 120 -14.78 5.16 -1.90
N CYS A 121 -15.45 4.86 -0.78
CA CYS A 121 -16.73 5.44 -0.44
C CYS A 121 -16.58 6.30 0.82
N PRO A 122 -16.30 7.62 0.71
CA PRO A 122 -16.18 8.47 1.89
C PRO A 122 -17.47 8.37 2.73
N PRO A 123 -17.38 8.29 4.07
CA PRO A 123 -18.53 8.06 4.94
C PRO A 123 -19.63 9.12 4.84
N GLN A 124 -19.34 10.30 4.27
CA GLN A 124 -20.30 11.38 4.04
C GLN A 124 -21.22 11.17 2.81
N GLN A 125 -21.03 10.11 2.02
CA GLN A 125 -21.88 9.78 0.87
C GLN A 125 -22.58 8.43 1.08
N GLU A 126 -23.85 8.46 1.49
CA GLU A 126 -24.69 7.28 1.69
C GLU A 126 -24.91 6.43 0.42
N ASN A 127 -24.68 7.00 -0.78
CA ASN A 127 -24.90 6.35 -2.08
C ASN A 127 -23.63 6.29 -2.95
N CYS A 128 -22.44 6.24 -2.35
CA CYS A 128 -21.21 6.25 -3.12
C CYS A 128 -21.01 4.93 -3.88
N THR A 129 -21.05 5.00 -5.22
CA THR A 129 -20.82 3.87 -6.15
C THR A 129 -19.47 3.97 -6.86
N GLU A 130 -18.50 4.73 -6.31
CA GLU A 130 -17.17 4.94 -6.92
C GLU A 130 -16.33 3.66 -6.89
N GLN A 131 -16.68 2.72 -7.76
CA GLN A 131 -15.86 1.62 -8.19
C GLN A 131 -15.33 1.96 -9.57
N GLN A 132 -14.04 2.30 -9.64
CA GLN A 132 -13.37 2.58 -10.89
C GLN A 132 -12.46 1.42 -11.23
N TYR A 133 -12.54 0.98 -12.49
CA TYR A 133 -11.77 -0.14 -13.01
C TYR A 133 -10.72 0.37 -13.97
N TYR A 134 -9.54 -0.22 -13.88
CA TYR A 134 -8.43 0.14 -14.74
C TYR A 134 -7.76 -1.11 -15.27
N GLN A 135 -7.23 -0.99 -16.48
CA GLN A 135 -6.30 -1.93 -17.06
C GLN A 135 -4.95 -1.23 -17.21
N LEU A 136 -3.92 -1.83 -16.63
CA LEU A 136 -2.52 -1.43 -16.72
C LEU A 136 -1.78 -2.45 -17.59
N SER A 137 -1.20 -1.97 -18.67
CA SER A 137 -0.34 -2.76 -19.53
C SER A 137 1.07 -2.89 -18.94
N ALA A 138 1.86 -3.83 -19.49
CA ALA A 138 3.18 -4.15 -18.96
C ALA A 138 4.22 -3.02 -19.12
N ASP A 139 3.96 -2.00 -19.93
CA ASP A 139 4.87 -0.86 -20.15
C ASP A 139 4.59 0.33 -19.20
N GLY A 140 3.55 0.25 -18.37
CA GLY A 140 3.16 1.31 -17.45
C GLY A 140 1.96 2.15 -17.91
N ALA A 141 1.50 2.02 -19.16
CA ALA A 141 0.30 2.70 -19.64
C ALA A 141 -0.95 2.06 -19.04
N TYR A 142 -1.86 2.89 -18.52
CA TYR A 142 -3.14 2.44 -17.98
C TYR A 142 -4.31 3.22 -18.56
N GLN A 143 -5.45 2.56 -18.63
CA GLN A 143 -6.71 3.14 -19.09
C GLN A 143 -7.85 2.74 -18.17
N GLN A 144 -8.83 3.61 -18.02
CA GLN A 144 -10.06 3.28 -17.33
C GLN A 144 -10.92 2.37 -18.21
N ILE A 145 -11.51 1.33 -17.63
CA ILE A 145 -12.45 0.42 -18.29
C ILE A 145 -13.82 0.53 -17.62
N SER A 146 -14.87 0.19 -18.36
CA SER A 146 -16.26 0.38 -17.91
C SER A 146 -16.73 -0.67 -16.90
N ALA A 147 -16.11 -1.86 -16.90
CA ALA A 147 -16.52 -2.97 -16.05
C ALA A 147 -15.34 -3.88 -15.69
N TRP A 148 -15.47 -4.60 -14.58
CA TRP A 148 -14.58 -5.72 -14.27
C TRP A 148 -14.92 -6.91 -15.18
N PRO A 149 -13.99 -7.37 -16.03
CA PRO A 149 -14.25 -8.52 -16.90
C PRO A 149 -14.56 -9.77 -16.08
N ALA A 150 -15.44 -10.64 -16.59
CA ALA A 150 -15.65 -11.96 -15.99
C ALA A 150 -14.35 -12.81 -16.03
N ALA A 151 -14.20 -13.75 -15.11
CA ALA A 151 -13.09 -14.71 -15.16
C ALA A 151 -13.31 -15.70 -16.30
N SER A 152 -12.30 -15.88 -17.15
CA SER A 152 -12.35 -16.92 -18.18
C SER A 152 -12.17 -18.30 -17.58
N ALA A 153 -12.51 -19.35 -18.34
CA ALA A 153 -12.24 -20.73 -17.92
C ALA A 153 -10.74 -20.99 -17.73
N GLN A 154 -9.90 -20.45 -18.60
CA GLN A 154 -8.44 -20.54 -18.50
C GLN A 154 -7.94 -19.90 -17.21
N GLU A 155 -8.43 -18.71 -16.89
CA GLU A 155 -8.03 -18.02 -15.67
C GLU A 155 -8.49 -18.76 -14.42
N SER A 156 -9.72 -19.26 -14.42
CA SER A 156 -10.26 -20.07 -13.33
C SER A 156 -9.44 -21.34 -13.10
N ALA A 157 -8.93 -21.95 -14.18
CA ALA A 157 -8.01 -23.09 -14.10
C ALA A 157 -6.65 -22.68 -13.51
N ASN A 158 -6.10 -21.54 -13.96
CA ASN A 158 -4.85 -21.00 -13.45
C ASN A 158 -4.90 -20.71 -11.95
N LEU A 159 -6.00 -20.11 -11.45
CA LEU A 159 -6.17 -19.76 -10.03
C LEU A 159 -6.13 -20.98 -9.09
N ARG A 160 -6.49 -22.17 -9.57
CA ARG A 160 -6.39 -23.41 -8.78
C ARG A 160 -4.94 -23.84 -8.60
N GLN A 161 -4.10 -23.60 -9.60
CA GLN A 161 -2.69 -24.00 -9.63
C GLN A 161 -1.77 -22.96 -9.03
N CYS A 162 -2.13 -21.69 -9.19
CA CYS A 162 -1.38 -20.58 -8.63
C CYS A 162 -2.32 -19.48 -8.18
N THR A 163 -2.28 -19.21 -6.89
CA THR A 163 -2.91 -18.07 -6.24
C THR A 163 -1.89 -17.47 -5.27
N SER A 164 -2.24 -16.34 -4.66
CA SER A 164 -1.40 -15.64 -3.70
C SER A 164 -2.09 -15.50 -2.35
N LEU A 165 -1.29 -15.45 -1.29
CA LEU A 165 -1.75 -15.33 0.09
C LEU A 165 -0.80 -14.46 0.89
N GLN A 166 -1.35 -13.51 1.63
CA GLN A 166 -0.59 -12.71 2.59
C GLN A 166 -0.47 -13.43 3.93
N SER A 167 0.71 -13.36 4.53
CA SER A 167 0.94 -13.78 5.91
C SER A 167 1.78 -12.74 6.67
N TYR A 168 1.75 -12.80 8.00
CA TYR A 168 2.46 -11.87 8.86
C TYR A 168 3.44 -12.64 9.74
N GLN A 169 4.72 -12.24 9.71
CA GLN A 169 5.77 -12.90 10.49
C GLN A 169 6.81 -11.87 10.95
N GLY A 170 7.05 -11.78 12.26
CA GLY A 170 8.11 -10.93 12.82
C GLY A 170 7.99 -9.44 12.44
N GLY A 171 6.77 -8.90 12.38
CA GLY A 171 6.53 -7.50 11.98
C GLY A 171 6.63 -7.25 10.47
N LYS A 172 6.77 -8.29 9.65
CA LYS A 172 6.82 -8.22 8.19
C LYS A 172 5.56 -8.80 7.57
N THR A 173 5.13 -8.25 6.44
CA THR A 173 4.11 -8.87 5.59
C THR A 173 4.79 -9.67 4.51
N LEU A 174 4.51 -10.97 4.45
CA LEU A 174 4.99 -11.86 3.41
C LEU A 174 3.89 -12.07 2.38
N ILE A 175 4.26 -12.08 1.10
CA ILE A 175 3.36 -12.47 0.02
C ILE A 175 3.84 -13.81 -0.50
N ASN A 176 2.95 -14.78 -0.40
CA ASN A 176 3.20 -16.17 -0.72
C ASN A 176 2.47 -16.54 -2.00
N ILE A 177 3.00 -17.49 -2.76
CA ILE A 177 2.32 -18.07 -3.91
C ILE A 177 2.28 -19.59 -3.77
N GLY A 178 1.25 -20.20 -4.35
CA GLY A 178 1.04 -21.64 -4.33
C GLY A 178 -0.32 -22.04 -4.90
N PRO A 179 -0.58 -23.35 -5.03
CA PRO A 179 -1.90 -23.85 -5.41
C PRO A 179 -2.90 -23.65 -4.28
N SER A 180 -4.18 -23.57 -4.64
CA SER A 180 -5.25 -23.46 -3.65
C SER A 180 -5.23 -24.69 -2.71
N GLY A 181 -5.07 -24.45 -1.42
CA GLY A 181 -4.99 -25.50 -0.39
C GLY A 181 -3.67 -26.27 -0.30
N GLY A 182 -2.63 -25.90 -1.07
CA GLY A 182 -1.34 -26.61 -1.05
C GLY A 182 -0.19 -25.84 -0.40
N PRO A 183 1.07 -26.28 -0.61
CA PRO A 183 2.22 -25.68 0.05
C PRO A 183 2.46 -24.26 -0.48
N TRP A 184 2.40 -23.30 0.43
CA TRP A 184 2.65 -21.88 0.15
C TRP A 184 4.12 -21.55 0.33
N ARG A 185 4.67 -20.78 -0.60
CA ARG A 185 6.07 -20.33 -0.52
C ARG A 185 6.14 -18.81 -0.51
N PRO A 186 6.84 -18.20 0.45
CA PRO A 186 7.05 -16.75 0.44
C PRO A 186 7.94 -16.37 -0.73
N VAL A 187 7.54 -15.32 -1.46
CA VAL A 187 8.28 -14.83 -2.64
C VAL A 187 8.56 -13.33 -2.58
N LEU A 188 7.77 -12.57 -1.84
CA LEU A 188 8.03 -11.17 -1.54
C LEU A 188 7.86 -10.91 -0.04
N GLN A 189 8.54 -9.89 0.45
CA GLN A 189 8.38 -9.36 1.79
C GLN A 189 8.26 -7.84 1.75
N LEU A 190 7.38 -7.31 2.60
CA LEU A 190 7.25 -5.89 2.91
C LEU A 190 7.68 -5.68 4.37
N GLU A 191 8.67 -4.82 4.55
CA GLU A 191 9.18 -4.40 5.86
C GLU A 191 9.21 -2.87 5.92
N GLY A 192 8.40 -2.28 6.81
CA GLY A 192 8.10 -0.85 6.73
C GLY A 192 7.50 -0.50 5.38
N SER A 193 8.13 0.40 4.63
CA SER A 193 7.72 0.83 3.29
C SER A 193 8.47 0.16 2.13
N VAL A 194 9.29 -0.85 2.42
CA VAL A 194 10.18 -1.43 1.41
C VAL A 194 9.73 -2.83 1.02
N LEU A 195 9.26 -2.98 -0.21
CA LEU A 195 8.94 -4.27 -0.83
C LEU A 195 10.19 -4.86 -1.49
N ARG A 196 10.50 -6.13 -1.20
CA ARG A 196 11.68 -6.83 -1.73
C ARG A 196 11.36 -8.28 -2.08
N PRO A 197 12.11 -8.90 -3.02
CA PRO A 197 12.18 -10.36 -3.13
C PRO A 197 12.44 -11.00 -1.76
N PHE A 198 11.72 -12.07 -1.46
CA PHE A 198 11.99 -12.85 -0.26
C PHE A 198 13.31 -13.60 -0.44
N ALA A 199 14.33 -13.19 0.30
CA ALA A 199 15.52 -14.00 0.47
C ALA A 199 15.23 -14.98 1.59
N ALA A 200 15.16 -16.27 1.29
CA ALA A 200 15.13 -17.29 2.33
C ALA A 200 16.32 -17.05 3.27
N PRO A 201 16.15 -17.12 4.61
CA PRO A 201 17.29 -17.17 5.50
C PRO A 201 18.22 -18.28 5.00
N VAL A 202 19.49 -17.96 4.79
CA VAL A 202 20.49 -18.99 4.52
C VAL A 202 20.51 -19.89 5.77
N PRO A 203 20.25 -21.20 5.64
CA PRO A 203 20.28 -22.12 6.77
C PRO A 203 21.67 -22.23 7.39
#